data_AF-W7Y8V2-F1
#
_entry.id   AF-W7Y8V2-F1
#
_cell.length_a   1.000
_cell.length_b   1.000
_cell.length_c   1.000
_cell.angle_alpha   90.00
_cell.angle_beta   90.00
_cell.angle_gamma   90.00
#
_symmetry.space_group_name_H-M   'P 1'
#
loop_
_entity.id
_entity.type
_entity.pdbx_description
1 polymer ?
#
loop_
_entity_poly.entity_id
_entity_poly.type
_entity_poly.pdbx_seq_one_letter_code
_entity_poly.pdbx_strand_id
1 'polypeptide(L)'
;MTLTWDRSTIRFFESPWSIFERIKTNNFTNSKDLISVYGREQKCLYGKLSKRNRDLWNLEQFDHFKLENSLGLSLNNHIKWSVHELTNMLPPEIDKLNMFREKLYYCPECIKNNYHSLLHQFKWIYRCPFHLCELYNSCTNCGESIPYQLPQHNYETGFVCECGELICGTGGKHSKTEFRSDIKDLTVREWLNLNGSQMDIIKSSIIFKPFIEVNKEIMAHLLSICKLEERVFISIKINRRKDLHSDQVYSDLYKSLYNVLKTFEGSLLNTILKDHRHCITRFTGLYKIKGESFPEICPYAYAYTFWKESFYNLNPFLNEVIKSKQRAAPYELPFSYQEESFRGLLMNLFSQDNITYPELKWCLNHVVWNLAYNHFQDWLEIGEEYAHLKTRPKTKYDHVFNKVSIYLFAVKEHGLELYETKRKSRDFNLKCPLQNMKKFRSDETSHLPMRLALTNGDANEKLAAEKYLRELKILSTIK
;
A
#
# COMPACT_ATOMS: atom_id res chain seq x y z
N MET A 1 26.51 -7.16 -36.66
CA MET A 1 26.74 -5.92 -35.89
C MET A 1 27.87 -6.19 -34.91
N THR A 2 28.96 -5.44 -34.97
CA THR A 2 30.04 -5.50 -33.97
C THR A 2 29.72 -4.47 -32.89
N LEU A 3 29.58 -4.92 -31.64
CA LEU A 3 29.14 -4.09 -30.54
C LEU A 3 30.33 -3.29 -29.96
N THR A 4 30.31 -1.96 -30.12
CA THR A 4 31.18 -1.02 -29.42
C THR A 4 30.71 -0.90 -27.97
N TRP A 5 31.36 -1.66 -27.09
CA TRP A 5 31.03 -1.75 -25.68
C TRP A 5 32.27 -2.04 -24.84
N ASP A 6 32.41 -1.32 -23.74
CA ASP A 6 33.44 -1.59 -22.76
C ASP A 6 32.86 -2.46 -21.64
N ARG A 7 33.40 -3.69 -21.53
CA ARG A 7 32.96 -4.71 -20.58
C ARG A 7 33.10 -4.25 -19.11
N SER A 8 34.02 -3.34 -18.83
CA SER A 8 34.25 -2.81 -17.48
C SER A 8 33.23 -1.74 -17.06
N THR A 9 32.33 -1.33 -17.97
CA THR A 9 31.47 -0.16 -17.74
C THR A 9 30.08 -0.48 -17.19
N ILE A 10 29.74 -1.73 -16.90
CA ILE A 10 28.50 -2.00 -16.16
C ILE A 10 28.69 -1.52 -14.73
N ARG A 11 27.85 -0.56 -14.36
CA ARG A 11 27.89 0.06 -13.03
C ARG A 11 27.09 -0.76 -12.03
N PHE A 12 27.39 -0.52 -10.75
CA PHE A 12 26.67 -1.11 -9.64
C PHE A 12 25.16 -0.84 -9.74
N PHE A 13 24.35 -1.88 -9.58
CA PHE A 13 22.89 -1.85 -9.80
C PHE A 13 22.43 -1.24 -11.14
N GLU A 14 23.27 -1.18 -12.18
CA GLU A 14 22.83 -0.65 -13.48
C GLU A 14 21.69 -1.50 -14.06
N SER A 15 20.63 -0.86 -14.53
CA SER A 15 19.46 -1.59 -14.99
C SER A 15 19.62 -2.08 -16.43
N PRO A 16 18.95 -3.19 -16.81
CA PRO A 16 18.91 -3.65 -18.20
C PRO A 16 18.47 -2.57 -19.18
N TRP A 17 17.49 -1.76 -18.78
CA TRP A 17 17.06 -0.61 -19.57
C TRP A 17 18.24 0.34 -19.87
N SER A 18 18.97 0.78 -18.84
CA SER A 18 20.17 1.62 -19.00
C SER A 18 21.20 1.01 -19.96
N ILE A 19 21.48 -0.28 -19.79
CA ILE A 19 22.47 -1.01 -20.57
C ILE A 19 22.07 -1.03 -22.05
N PHE A 20 20.81 -1.38 -22.36
CA PHE A 20 20.31 -1.36 -23.73
C PHE A 20 20.28 0.05 -24.33
N GLU A 21 19.86 1.06 -23.58
CA GLU A 21 19.89 2.45 -24.05
C GLU A 21 21.32 2.92 -24.39
N ARG A 22 22.32 2.54 -23.57
CA ARG A 22 23.73 2.84 -23.85
C ARG A 22 24.25 2.09 -25.07
N ILE A 23 23.89 0.82 -25.24
CA ILE A 23 24.24 0.06 -26.44
C ILE A 23 23.69 0.77 -27.69
N LYS A 24 22.42 1.20 -27.65
CA LYS A 24 21.81 1.96 -28.74
C LYS A 24 22.61 3.21 -29.07
N THR A 25 22.87 4.06 -28.08
CA THR A 25 23.64 5.30 -28.24
C THR A 25 25.05 5.05 -28.79
N ASN A 26 25.77 4.05 -28.26
CA ASN A 26 27.17 3.81 -28.65
C ASN A 26 27.32 3.17 -30.03
N ASN A 27 26.26 2.55 -30.56
CA ASN A 27 26.31 1.79 -31.79
C ASN A 27 25.37 2.33 -32.88
N PHE A 28 24.72 3.47 -32.64
CA PHE A 28 23.72 4.07 -33.54
C PHE A 28 22.69 3.04 -34.00
N THR A 29 22.09 2.34 -33.03
CA THR A 29 21.17 1.24 -33.30
C THR A 29 19.86 1.43 -32.55
N ASN A 30 18.79 0.81 -33.03
CA ASN A 30 17.48 0.85 -32.37
C ASN A 30 17.13 -0.51 -31.73
N SER A 31 15.97 -0.58 -31.06
CA SER A 31 15.53 -1.80 -30.37
C SER A 31 15.24 -2.98 -31.32
N LYS A 32 14.80 -2.71 -32.56
CA LYS A 32 14.55 -3.78 -33.54
C LYS A 32 15.86 -4.40 -34.01
N ASP A 33 16.87 -3.59 -34.24
CA ASP A 33 18.20 -4.07 -34.61
C ASP A 33 18.78 -4.95 -33.49
N LEU A 34 18.68 -4.51 -32.23
CA LEU A 34 19.10 -5.30 -31.08
C LEU A 34 18.39 -6.65 -31.01
N ILE A 35 17.07 -6.68 -31.18
CA ILE A 35 16.30 -7.93 -31.22
C ILE A 35 16.69 -8.78 -32.44
N SER A 36 16.98 -8.18 -33.59
CA SER A 36 17.37 -8.92 -34.79
C SER A 36 18.70 -9.65 -34.61
N VAL A 37 19.64 -9.05 -33.88
CA VAL A 37 20.98 -9.60 -33.64
C VAL A 37 20.99 -10.56 -32.45
N TYR A 38 20.33 -10.18 -31.36
CA TYR A 38 20.43 -10.85 -30.06
C TYR A 38 19.16 -11.61 -29.66
N GLY A 39 18.09 -11.59 -30.46
CA GLY A 39 16.86 -12.33 -30.21
C GLY A 39 16.99 -13.83 -30.51
N ARG A 40 16.18 -14.66 -29.83
CA ARG A 40 16.10 -16.12 -30.06
C ARG A 40 15.37 -16.48 -31.35
N GLU A 41 14.29 -15.77 -31.66
CA GLU A 41 13.44 -16.06 -32.83
C GLU A 41 13.42 -14.88 -33.81
N GLN A 42 13.89 -15.10 -35.04
CA GLN A 42 13.83 -14.10 -36.12
C GLN A 42 12.40 -13.76 -36.57
N LYS A 43 11.39 -14.54 -36.18
CA LYS A 43 9.99 -14.34 -36.61
C LYS A 43 9.34 -13.05 -36.09
N CYS A 44 9.98 -12.34 -35.15
CA CYS A 44 9.47 -11.08 -34.61
C CYS A 44 9.73 -9.83 -35.48
N LEU A 45 10.42 -9.96 -36.62
CA LEU A 45 10.91 -8.79 -37.37
C LEU A 45 9.82 -7.98 -38.12
N TYR A 46 8.64 -8.55 -38.34
CA TYR A 46 7.61 -7.93 -39.20
C TYR A 46 6.32 -7.51 -38.47
N GLY A 47 6.30 -7.49 -37.13
CA GLY A 47 5.10 -7.15 -36.34
C GLY A 47 5.36 -6.28 -35.12
N LYS A 48 4.29 -5.73 -34.52
CA LYS A 48 4.38 -5.06 -33.21
C LYS A 48 4.86 -6.08 -32.17
N LEU A 49 5.97 -5.78 -31.50
CA LEU A 49 6.49 -6.62 -30.42
C LEU A 49 5.46 -6.72 -29.29
N SER A 50 5.16 -7.95 -28.85
CA SER A 50 4.24 -8.18 -27.73
C SER A 50 4.81 -7.58 -26.42
N LYS A 51 3.97 -7.39 -25.38
CA LYS A 51 4.43 -6.95 -24.03
C LYS A 51 5.49 -7.92 -23.49
N ARG A 52 5.23 -9.23 -23.62
CA ARG A 52 6.15 -10.31 -23.21
C ARG A 52 7.50 -10.19 -23.92
N ASN A 53 7.50 -9.74 -25.18
CA ASN A 53 8.72 -9.67 -25.96
C ASN A 53 9.64 -8.50 -25.58
N ARG A 54 9.18 -7.60 -24.72
CA ARG A 54 9.91 -6.39 -24.30
C ARG A 54 10.22 -6.39 -22.80
N ASP A 55 9.96 -7.51 -22.13
CA ASP A 55 10.19 -7.66 -20.71
C ASP A 55 11.69 -7.64 -20.40
N LEU A 56 12.10 -6.63 -19.64
CA LEU A 56 13.48 -6.43 -19.22
C LEU A 56 13.85 -7.15 -17.93
N TRP A 57 12.88 -7.78 -17.24
CA TRP A 57 13.13 -8.55 -16.03
C TRP A 57 13.69 -9.94 -16.33
N ASN A 58 13.05 -10.65 -17.25
CA ASN A 58 13.40 -12.03 -17.56
C ASN A 58 14.28 -12.17 -18.81
N LEU A 59 14.25 -11.16 -19.70
CA LEU A 59 14.97 -11.17 -20.97
C LEU A 59 14.70 -12.42 -21.82
N GLU A 60 13.49 -13.01 -21.72
CA GLU A 60 13.17 -14.31 -22.35
C GLU A 60 13.41 -14.33 -23.86
N GLN A 61 13.25 -13.18 -24.52
CA GLN A 61 13.42 -13.06 -25.97
C GLN A 61 14.86 -13.04 -26.44
N PHE A 62 15.80 -12.77 -25.54
CA PHE A 62 17.19 -12.67 -25.91
C PHE A 62 17.88 -14.04 -25.83
N ASP A 63 18.74 -14.29 -26.80
CA ASP A 63 19.73 -15.36 -26.76
C ASP A 63 20.81 -14.95 -25.74
N HIS A 64 20.72 -15.55 -24.55
CA HIS A 64 21.61 -15.21 -23.44
C HIS A 64 23.07 -15.45 -23.78
N PHE A 65 23.40 -16.49 -24.58
CA PHE A 65 24.78 -16.78 -24.95
C PHE A 65 25.35 -15.71 -25.88
N LYS A 66 24.57 -15.26 -26.88
CA LYS A 66 24.99 -14.18 -27.77
C LYS A 66 25.18 -12.86 -27.03
N LEU A 67 24.23 -12.50 -26.15
CA LEU A 67 24.34 -11.31 -25.32
C LEU A 67 25.56 -11.39 -24.40
N GLU A 68 25.75 -12.49 -23.69
CA GLU A 68 26.85 -12.68 -22.76
C GLU A 68 28.22 -12.63 -23.45
N ASN A 69 28.36 -13.30 -24.60
CA ASN A 69 29.59 -13.25 -25.40
C ASN A 69 29.91 -11.83 -25.87
N SER A 70 28.89 -11.04 -26.20
CA SER A 70 29.06 -9.66 -26.69
C SER A 70 29.35 -8.68 -25.55
N LEU A 71 28.59 -8.77 -24.45
CA LEU A 71 28.72 -7.87 -23.30
C LEU A 71 29.88 -8.23 -22.37
N GLY A 72 30.37 -9.47 -22.46
CA GLY A 72 31.39 -10.01 -21.56
C GLY A 72 30.88 -10.38 -20.17
N LEU A 73 29.55 -10.42 -19.97
CA LEU A 73 28.90 -10.81 -18.72
C LEU A 73 27.45 -11.24 -18.96
N SER A 74 26.96 -12.12 -18.08
CA SER A 74 25.57 -12.55 -18.08
C SER A 74 24.65 -11.47 -17.50
N LEU A 75 23.92 -10.77 -18.37
CA LEU A 75 22.95 -9.75 -17.93
C LEU A 75 21.85 -10.35 -17.04
N ASN A 76 21.46 -11.61 -17.28
CA ASN A 76 20.50 -12.32 -16.44
C ASN A 76 21.04 -12.52 -15.01
N ASN A 77 22.31 -12.91 -14.87
CA ASN A 77 22.93 -13.05 -13.55
C ASN A 77 23.03 -11.70 -12.84
N HIS A 78 23.36 -10.63 -13.56
CA HIS A 78 23.38 -9.27 -13.00
C HIS A 78 22.02 -8.81 -12.48
N ILE A 79 20.93 -9.07 -13.22
CA ILE A 79 19.55 -8.78 -12.77
C ILE A 79 19.21 -9.61 -11.55
N LYS A 80 19.43 -10.93 -11.60
CA LYS A 80 19.13 -11.85 -10.50
C LYS A 80 19.88 -11.47 -9.23
N TRP A 81 21.15 -11.14 -9.35
CA TRP A 81 21.96 -10.64 -8.25
C TRP A 81 21.39 -9.32 -7.70
N SER A 82 21.10 -8.35 -8.56
CA SER A 82 20.54 -7.05 -8.12
C SER A 82 19.18 -7.20 -7.43
N VAL A 83 18.28 -8.02 -7.97
CA VAL A 83 16.98 -8.34 -7.38
C VAL A 83 17.18 -9.06 -6.05
N HIS A 84 18.10 -10.03 -5.99
CA HIS A 84 18.45 -10.75 -4.77
C HIS A 84 18.94 -9.79 -3.68
N GLU A 85 19.91 -8.94 -3.95
CA GLU A 85 20.43 -7.98 -2.95
C GLU A 85 19.36 -7.05 -2.40
N LEU A 86 18.34 -6.72 -3.20
CA LEU A 86 17.25 -5.84 -2.78
C LEU A 86 16.13 -6.54 -2.02
N THR A 87 15.99 -7.85 -2.17
CA THR A 87 14.80 -8.60 -1.72
C THR A 87 15.12 -9.86 -0.91
N ASN A 88 16.38 -10.24 -0.75
CA ASN A 88 16.78 -11.46 -0.05
C ASN A 88 16.36 -11.46 1.43
N MET A 89 16.23 -10.29 2.04
CA MET A 89 15.77 -10.08 3.42
C MET A 89 14.26 -10.16 3.57
N LEU A 90 13.49 -10.14 2.47
CA LEU A 90 12.03 -10.17 2.54
C LEU A 90 11.52 -11.59 2.86
N PRO A 91 10.39 -11.70 3.57
CA PRO A 91 9.67 -12.97 3.73
C PRO A 91 9.45 -13.68 2.39
N PRO A 92 9.58 -15.01 2.34
CA PRO A 92 9.51 -15.78 1.10
C PRO A 92 8.14 -15.71 0.40
N GLU A 93 7.07 -15.35 1.12
CA GLU A 93 5.72 -15.20 0.60
C GLU A 93 5.55 -13.92 -0.21
N ILE A 94 6.47 -12.96 -0.09
CA ILE A 94 6.47 -11.74 -0.88
C ILE A 94 7.08 -12.07 -2.24
N ASP A 95 6.26 -11.93 -3.28
CA ASP A 95 6.75 -11.98 -4.65
C ASP A 95 7.76 -10.84 -4.88
N LYS A 96 9.03 -11.25 -5.00
CA LYS A 96 10.18 -10.37 -5.17
C LYS A 96 10.08 -9.51 -6.42
N LEU A 97 9.50 -10.01 -7.51
CA LEU A 97 9.34 -9.22 -8.74
C LEU A 97 8.24 -8.17 -8.60
N ASN A 98 7.19 -8.47 -7.82
CA ASN A 98 6.16 -7.48 -7.47
C ASN A 98 6.69 -6.34 -6.60
N MET A 99 7.92 -6.42 -6.09
CA MET A 99 8.60 -5.31 -5.40
C MET A 99 9.16 -4.25 -6.35
N PHE A 100 9.13 -4.50 -7.65
CA PHE A 100 9.61 -3.57 -8.66
C PHE A 100 8.45 -2.94 -9.43
N ARG A 101 8.70 -1.74 -9.95
CA ARG A 101 7.72 -0.95 -10.69
C ARG A 101 7.65 -1.41 -12.14
N GLU A 102 6.45 -1.49 -12.69
CA GLU A 102 6.23 -1.77 -14.13
C GLU A 102 6.55 -0.56 -15.02
N LYS A 103 6.48 0.64 -14.46
CA LYS A 103 6.79 1.91 -15.13
C LYS A 103 8.22 2.32 -14.79
N LEU A 104 8.93 2.92 -15.75
CA LEU A 104 10.27 3.45 -15.57
C LEU A 104 10.23 4.65 -14.63
N TYR A 105 10.74 4.46 -13.42
CA TYR A 105 11.11 5.56 -12.52
C TYR A 105 12.57 5.93 -12.70
N TYR A 106 12.89 7.21 -12.88
CA TYR A 106 14.26 7.64 -13.17
C TYR A 106 14.65 8.91 -12.43
N CYS A 107 15.96 9.12 -12.32
CA CYS A 107 16.54 10.34 -11.78
C CYS A 107 17.12 11.17 -12.94
N PRO A 108 16.70 12.43 -13.15
CA PRO A 108 17.22 13.27 -14.23
C PRO A 108 18.75 13.39 -14.22
N GLU A 109 19.36 13.52 -13.04
CA GLU A 109 20.82 13.62 -12.90
C GLU A 109 21.54 12.30 -13.24
N CYS A 110 20.94 11.14 -12.96
CA CYS A 110 21.49 9.86 -13.40
C CYS A 110 21.43 9.73 -14.94
N ILE A 111 20.31 10.11 -15.56
CA ILE A 111 20.11 9.99 -17.00
C ILE A 111 21.06 10.90 -17.79
N LYS A 112 21.38 12.11 -17.29
CA LYS A 112 22.41 12.99 -17.87
C LYS A 112 23.79 12.30 -18.00
N ASN A 113 24.04 11.30 -17.15
CA ASN A 113 25.25 10.49 -17.14
C ASN A 113 25.07 9.13 -17.86
N ASN A 114 24.05 9.03 -18.73
CA ASN A 114 23.63 7.81 -19.44
C ASN A 114 23.49 6.61 -18.50
N TYR A 115 22.93 6.83 -17.31
CA TYR A 115 22.80 5.81 -16.28
C TYR A 115 21.39 5.75 -15.70
N HIS A 116 20.94 4.54 -15.49
CA HIS A 116 19.73 4.26 -14.72
C HIS A 116 19.94 3.01 -13.86
N SER A 117 19.52 3.09 -12.59
CA SER A 117 19.72 2.03 -11.60
C SER A 117 18.46 1.21 -11.36
N LEU A 118 18.60 -0.10 -11.09
CA LEU A 118 17.51 -0.94 -10.58
C LEU A 118 16.97 -0.47 -9.23
N LEU A 119 17.76 0.27 -8.45
CA LEU A 119 17.29 0.91 -7.21
C LEU A 119 16.12 1.87 -7.49
N HIS A 120 16.10 2.55 -8.64
CA HIS A 120 14.99 3.42 -9.00
C HIS A 120 13.69 2.65 -9.28
N GLN A 121 13.78 1.37 -9.65
CA GLN A 121 12.62 0.53 -9.91
C GLN A 121 12.05 -0.11 -8.64
N PHE A 122 12.80 -0.13 -7.53
CA PHE A 122 12.34 -0.73 -6.29
C PHE A 122 11.27 0.14 -5.62
N LYS A 123 10.09 -0.45 -5.34
CA LYS A 123 8.87 0.27 -4.90
C LYS A 123 9.08 1.13 -3.65
N TRP A 124 10.01 0.78 -2.77
CA TRP A 124 10.27 1.50 -1.52
C TRP A 124 11.24 2.67 -1.66
N ILE A 125 11.88 2.83 -2.82
CA ILE A 125 12.82 3.92 -3.09
C ILE A 125 12.10 4.96 -3.95
N TYR A 126 11.75 6.10 -3.38
CA TYR A 126 11.05 7.21 -4.07
C TYR A 126 11.97 8.38 -4.41
N ARG A 127 13.13 8.44 -3.76
CA ARG A 127 14.19 9.40 -4.05
C ARG A 127 15.38 8.66 -4.62
N CYS A 128 16.12 9.31 -5.52
CA CYS A 128 17.33 8.75 -6.08
C CYS A 128 18.36 8.50 -4.97
N PRO A 129 18.87 7.27 -4.79
CA PRO A 129 19.81 6.97 -3.71
C PRO A 129 21.18 7.65 -3.91
N PHE A 130 21.49 8.12 -5.13
CA PHE A 130 22.77 8.75 -5.48
C PHE A 130 22.72 10.29 -5.42
N HIS A 131 21.55 10.88 -5.70
CA HIS A 131 21.37 12.34 -5.83
C HIS A 131 20.36 12.92 -4.83
N LEU A 132 19.62 12.08 -4.11
CA LEU A 132 18.60 12.46 -3.12
C LEU A 132 17.46 13.34 -3.67
N CYS A 133 17.31 13.47 -4.99
CA CYS A 133 16.16 14.12 -5.62
C CYS A 133 14.99 13.13 -5.78
N GLU A 134 13.77 13.61 -6.00
CA GLU A 134 12.63 12.74 -6.32
C GLU A 134 12.82 12.00 -7.65
N LEU A 135 12.25 10.81 -7.75
CA LEU A 135 12.21 10.04 -8.98
C LEU A 135 11.00 10.44 -9.84
N TYR A 136 11.24 10.57 -11.14
CA TYR A 136 10.24 10.89 -12.15
C TYR A 136 9.71 9.60 -12.77
N ASN A 137 8.43 9.56 -13.10
CA ASN A 137 7.79 8.40 -13.73
C ASN A 137 7.08 8.73 -15.06
N SER A 138 7.26 9.96 -15.53
CA SER A 138 6.70 10.49 -16.77
C SER A 138 7.75 11.27 -17.55
N CYS A 139 7.50 11.41 -18.86
CA CYS A 139 8.29 12.29 -19.71
C CYS A 139 7.99 13.76 -19.34
N THR A 140 9.03 14.57 -19.21
CA THR A 140 8.91 16.00 -18.92
C THR A 140 8.29 16.81 -20.06
N ASN A 141 8.31 16.29 -21.28
CA ASN A 141 7.76 16.96 -22.47
C ASN A 141 6.30 16.57 -22.75
N CYS A 142 6.00 15.27 -22.92
CA CYS A 142 4.64 14.84 -23.23
C CYS A 142 3.78 14.46 -22.00
N GLY A 143 4.36 14.35 -20.81
CA GLY A 143 3.64 13.97 -19.58
C GLY A 143 3.28 12.47 -19.48
N GLU A 144 3.46 11.70 -20.55
CA GLU A 144 3.12 10.28 -20.58
C GLU A 144 4.06 9.45 -19.70
N SER A 145 3.53 8.40 -19.07
CA SER A 145 4.32 7.50 -18.25
C SER A 145 5.12 6.52 -19.11
N ILE A 146 6.40 6.35 -18.80
CA ILE A 146 7.30 5.52 -19.60
C ILE A 146 7.24 4.07 -19.08
N PRO A 147 6.95 3.06 -19.92
CA PRO A 147 6.99 1.66 -19.47
C PRO A 147 8.43 1.21 -19.21
N TYR A 148 8.65 0.38 -18.18
CA TYR A 148 9.96 -0.26 -17.95
C TYR A 148 10.13 -1.46 -18.89
N GLN A 149 10.32 -1.16 -20.16
CA GLN A 149 10.40 -2.14 -21.25
C GLN A 149 11.42 -1.67 -22.28
N LEU A 150 11.84 -2.57 -23.16
CA LEU A 150 12.63 -2.16 -24.33
C LEU A 150 11.76 -1.23 -25.21
N PRO A 151 12.17 0.04 -25.47
CA PRO A 151 11.33 0.98 -26.20
C PRO A 151 11.05 0.51 -27.64
N GLN A 152 9.85 0.77 -28.17
CA GLN A 152 9.47 0.38 -29.54
C GLN A 152 9.85 1.39 -30.61
N HIS A 153 10.38 2.54 -30.23
CA HIS A 153 10.69 3.58 -31.19
C HIS A 153 11.87 3.19 -32.10
N ASN A 154 11.87 3.74 -33.31
CA ASN A 154 12.94 3.52 -34.29
C ASN A 154 14.13 4.48 -34.09
N TYR A 155 14.13 5.32 -33.04
CA TYR A 155 15.24 6.24 -32.80
C TYR A 155 16.54 5.48 -32.51
N GLU A 156 17.61 5.92 -33.17
CA GLU A 156 18.98 5.41 -33.03
C GLU A 156 19.70 6.01 -31.81
N THR A 157 19.06 6.96 -31.13
CA THR A 157 19.52 7.58 -29.89
C THR A 157 18.86 6.89 -28.70
N GLY A 158 19.66 6.55 -27.68
CA GLY A 158 19.15 6.04 -26.41
C GLY A 158 18.58 7.13 -25.50
N PHE A 159 17.90 6.73 -24.44
CA PHE A 159 17.29 7.58 -23.41
C PHE A 159 16.24 8.56 -23.97
N VAL A 160 15.45 8.11 -24.94
CA VAL A 160 14.38 8.89 -25.59
C VAL A 160 13.01 8.37 -25.16
N CYS A 161 12.05 9.28 -25.00
CA CYS A 161 10.65 8.92 -24.83
C CYS A 161 10.02 8.48 -26.17
N GLU A 162 8.86 7.81 -26.14
CA GLU A 162 8.11 7.48 -27.36
C GLU A 162 7.71 8.74 -28.18
N CYS A 163 7.59 9.91 -27.53
CA CYS A 163 7.34 11.18 -28.21
C CYS A 163 8.56 11.73 -28.98
N GLY A 164 9.73 11.09 -28.88
CA GLY A 164 10.97 11.54 -29.55
C GLY A 164 11.83 12.51 -28.74
N GLU A 165 11.34 13.00 -27.60
CA GLU A 165 12.12 13.88 -26.74
C GLU A 165 13.10 13.10 -25.85
N LEU A 166 14.30 13.65 -25.65
CA LEU A 166 15.29 13.13 -24.71
C LEU A 166 14.77 13.21 -23.27
N ILE A 167 14.88 12.12 -22.53
CA ILE A 167 14.41 12.03 -21.14
C ILE A 167 15.18 13.02 -20.22
N CYS A 168 16.42 13.37 -20.55
CA CYS A 168 17.23 14.34 -19.80
C CYS A 168 17.09 15.80 -20.25
N GLY A 169 16.30 16.10 -21.29
CA GLY A 169 16.23 17.41 -21.93
C GLY A 169 17.49 17.77 -22.73
N THR A 170 17.34 18.62 -23.74
CA THR A 170 18.34 18.91 -24.80
C THR A 170 19.57 19.73 -24.37
N GLY A 171 19.78 20.02 -23.07
CA GLY A 171 20.70 21.10 -22.63
C GLY A 171 21.95 20.71 -21.85
N GLY A 172 22.13 19.44 -21.46
CA GLY A 172 23.24 19.06 -20.58
C GLY A 172 24.52 18.74 -21.37
N LYS A 173 25.50 19.66 -21.39
CA LYS A 173 26.89 19.27 -21.72
C LYS A 173 27.24 18.06 -20.86
N HIS A 174 27.60 16.93 -21.48
CA HIS A 174 28.05 15.75 -20.74
C HIS A 174 29.19 16.16 -19.81
N SER A 175 28.90 16.19 -18.51
CA SER A 175 29.93 16.44 -17.53
C SER A 175 30.87 15.24 -17.56
N LYS A 176 32.14 15.47 -17.92
CA LYS A 176 33.19 14.45 -17.84
C LYS A 176 33.51 14.05 -16.39
N THR A 177 32.83 14.62 -15.40
CA THR A 177 32.95 14.18 -14.00
C THR A 177 32.55 12.71 -13.92
N GLU A 178 33.48 11.86 -13.52
CA GLU A 178 33.22 10.46 -13.23
C GLU A 178 31.98 10.34 -12.32
N PHE A 179 30.91 9.79 -12.86
CA PHE A 179 29.72 9.49 -12.08
C PHE A 179 30.09 8.45 -11.02
N ARG A 180 30.25 8.89 -9.78
CA ARG A 180 30.46 7.99 -8.64
C ARG A 180 29.13 7.39 -8.24
N SER A 181 29.05 6.06 -8.32
CA SER A 181 27.84 5.29 -8.01
C SER A 181 27.64 5.07 -6.50
N ASP A 182 28.13 6.02 -5.68
CA ASP A 182 28.08 5.91 -4.22
C ASP A 182 26.65 6.20 -3.74
N ILE A 183 26.09 5.25 -2.98
CA ILE A 183 24.76 5.39 -2.37
C ILE A 183 24.87 6.40 -1.21
N LYS A 184 24.25 7.57 -1.40
CA LYS A 184 24.19 8.66 -0.41
C LYS A 184 23.00 8.53 0.54
N ASP A 185 21.94 7.85 0.10
CA ASP A 185 20.77 7.61 0.94
C ASP A 185 21.11 6.61 2.05
N LEU A 186 21.06 7.08 3.30
CA LEU A 186 21.42 6.29 4.48
C LEU A 186 20.50 5.08 4.66
N THR A 187 19.21 5.23 4.39
CA THR A 187 18.22 4.16 4.54
C THR A 187 18.49 3.06 3.52
N VAL A 188 18.74 3.41 2.25
CA VAL A 188 19.09 2.42 1.21
C VAL A 188 20.43 1.75 1.51
N ARG A 189 21.42 2.52 2.00
CA ARG A 189 22.71 1.96 2.39
C ARG A 189 22.59 1.00 3.56
N GLU A 190 21.83 1.33 4.60
CA GLU A 190 21.57 0.44 5.73
C GLU A 190 20.85 -0.84 5.27
N TRP A 191 19.85 -0.70 4.39
CA TRP A 191 19.11 -1.82 3.81
C TRP A 191 20.00 -2.84 3.10
N LEU A 192 20.95 -2.36 2.30
CA LEU A 192 21.88 -3.20 1.55
C LEU A 192 23.01 -3.78 2.43
N ASN A 193 23.20 -3.27 3.65
CA ASN A 193 24.24 -3.71 4.59
C ASN A 193 23.66 -4.42 5.82
N LEU A 194 22.43 -4.93 5.75
CA LEU A 194 21.86 -5.75 6.80
C LEU A 194 22.72 -7.00 7.03
N ASN A 195 23.02 -7.29 8.30
CA ASN A 195 23.70 -8.53 8.64
C ASN A 195 22.72 -9.73 8.70
N GLY A 196 23.24 -10.94 8.81
CA GLY A 196 22.43 -12.16 8.81
C GLY A 196 21.32 -12.18 9.87
N SER A 197 21.61 -11.76 11.11
CA SER A 197 20.60 -11.76 12.18
C SER A 197 19.49 -10.74 11.95
N GLN A 198 19.82 -9.57 11.38
CA GLN A 198 18.82 -8.58 10.99
C GLN A 198 17.96 -9.07 9.82
N MET A 199 18.58 -9.70 8.82
CA MET A 199 17.85 -10.32 7.70
C MET A 199 16.89 -11.41 8.21
N ASP A 200 17.31 -12.24 9.16
CA ASP A 200 16.47 -13.31 9.71
C ASP A 200 15.25 -12.76 10.47
N ILE A 201 15.39 -11.62 11.15
CA ILE A 201 14.26 -10.92 11.76
C ILE A 201 13.25 -10.51 10.69
N ILE A 202 13.69 -9.86 9.60
CA ILE A 202 12.77 -9.41 8.54
C ILE A 202 12.15 -10.61 7.81
N LYS A 203 12.94 -11.63 7.46
CA LYS A 203 12.46 -12.85 6.78
C LYS A 203 11.41 -13.61 7.58
N SER A 204 11.56 -13.65 8.90
CA SER A 204 10.62 -14.31 9.80
C SER A 204 9.40 -13.45 10.15
N SER A 205 9.33 -12.22 9.61
CA SER A 205 8.26 -11.28 9.91
C SER A 205 7.05 -11.46 9.01
N ILE A 206 5.86 -11.43 9.60
CA ILE A 206 4.61 -11.33 8.83
C ILE A 206 4.41 -9.89 8.36
N ILE A 207 4.48 -9.63 7.05
CA ILE A 207 4.23 -8.30 6.46
C ILE A 207 2.89 -8.28 5.73
N PHE A 208 2.01 -7.36 6.12
CA PHE A 208 0.72 -7.21 5.47
C PHE A 208 0.86 -6.50 4.12
N LYS A 209 0.43 -7.15 3.03
CA LYS A 209 0.65 -6.72 1.64
C LYS A 209 0.25 -5.26 1.34
N PRO A 210 -0.90 -4.74 1.80
CA PRO A 210 -1.25 -3.33 1.60
C PRO A 210 -0.18 -2.34 2.08
N PHE A 211 0.56 -2.70 3.14
CA PHE A 211 1.63 -1.84 3.65
C PHE A 211 2.83 -1.80 2.72
N ILE A 212 3.07 -2.89 1.98
CA ILE A 212 4.15 -2.97 0.98
C ILE A 212 3.90 -2.02 -0.19
N GLU A 213 2.65 -1.88 -0.61
CA GLU A 213 2.29 -1.15 -1.82
C GLU A 213 2.13 0.35 -1.58
N VAL A 214 1.72 0.75 -0.39
CA VAL A 214 1.26 2.12 -0.10
C VAL A 214 2.25 2.91 0.77
N ASN A 215 3.04 2.25 1.61
CA ASN A 215 3.85 2.94 2.61
C ASN A 215 5.24 3.31 2.08
N LYS A 216 5.52 4.62 1.94
CA LYS A 216 6.83 5.12 1.49
C LYS A 216 7.96 4.94 2.52
N GLU A 217 7.59 4.73 3.78
CA GLU A 217 8.50 4.66 4.93
C GLU A 217 8.75 3.22 5.39
N ILE A 218 8.19 2.22 4.69
CA ILE A 218 8.31 0.81 5.06
C ILE A 218 9.76 0.36 5.21
N MET A 219 10.67 0.76 4.31
CA MET A 219 12.09 0.40 4.44
C MET A 219 12.67 0.94 5.75
N ALA A 220 12.38 2.21 6.09
CA ALA A 220 12.83 2.81 7.34
C ALA A 220 12.23 2.12 8.58
N HIS A 221 10.95 1.74 8.52
CA HIS A 221 10.28 0.99 9.59
C HIS A 221 10.86 -0.41 9.80
N LEU A 222 11.15 -1.15 8.72
CA LEU A 222 11.80 -2.45 8.83
C LEU A 222 13.21 -2.30 9.43
N LEU A 223 13.95 -1.29 9.02
CA LEU A 223 15.27 -0.97 9.58
C LEU A 223 15.21 -0.58 11.05
N SER A 224 14.22 0.20 11.49
CA SER A 224 14.09 0.58 12.90
C SER A 224 13.83 -0.63 13.79
N ILE A 225 13.11 -1.65 13.28
CA ILE A 225 12.86 -2.89 14.01
C ILE A 225 14.15 -3.72 14.20
N CYS A 226 15.05 -3.66 13.21
CA CYS A 226 16.38 -4.28 13.30
C CYS A 226 17.30 -3.62 14.35
N LYS A 227 17.01 -2.38 14.78
CA LYS A 227 17.90 -1.58 15.67
C LYS A 227 17.74 -1.86 17.18
N LEU A 228 16.98 -2.86 17.59
CA LEU A 228 16.89 -3.40 18.98
C LEU A 228 16.42 -2.46 20.11
N GLU A 229 16.59 -1.14 20.00
CA GLU A 229 16.45 -0.19 21.12
C GLU A 229 14.99 0.16 21.51
N GLU A 230 14.01 -0.07 20.63
CA GLU A 230 12.61 0.33 20.87
C GLU A 230 11.60 -0.84 20.85
N ARG A 231 11.98 -2.00 21.38
CA ARG A 231 11.12 -3.20 21.36
C ARG A 231 10.12 -3.19 22.52
N VAL A 232 8.82 -3.23 22.21
CA VAL A 232 7.81 -3.71 23.16
C VAL A 232 7.74 -5.23 23.01
N PHE A 233 8.49 -5.93 23.84
CA PHE A 233 8.52 -7.38 23.82
C PHE A 233 7.31 -7.96 24.55
N ILE A 234 6.47 -8.69 23.81
CA ILE A 234 5.40 -9.50 24.38
C ILE A 234 5.69 -10.96 24.05
N SER A 235 6.42 -11.66 24.93
CA SER A 235 6.54 -13.12 24.81
C SER A 235 5.23 -13.77 25.22
N ILE A 236 4.70 -14.60 24.34
CA ILE A 236 3.51 -15.38 24.61
C ILE A 236 3.88 -16.85 24.51
N LYS A 237 3.86 -17.52 25.66
CA LYS A 237 3.95 -18.97 25.73
C LYS A 237 2.61 -19.55 25.29
N ILE A 238 2.56 -20.04 24.07
CA ILE A 238 1.36 -20.67 23.51
C ILE A 238 1.46 -22.18 23.69
N ASN A 239 0.44 -22.77 24.31
CA ASN A 239 0.38 -24.21 24.50
C ASN A 239 0.05 -24.87 23.15
N ARG A 240 1.01 -25.59 22.56
CA ARG A 240 0.88 -26.20 21.22
C ARG A 240 -0.09 -27.39 21.30
N ARG A 241 -1.37 -27.17 21.00
CA ARG A 241 -2.32 -28.25 20.72
C ARG A 241 -2.32 -28.54 19.23
N LYS A 242 -2.19 -29.82 18.87
CA LYS A 242 -2.37 -30.31 17.51
C LYS A 242 -3.86 -30.50 17.21
N ASP A 243 -4.20 -30.26 15.95
CA ASP A 243 -5.37 -30.75 15.23
C ASP A 243 -6.74 -30.14 15.59
N LEU A 244 -7.08 -29.08 14.86
CA LEU A 244 -8.47 -28.69 14.60
C LEU A 244 -8.76 -28.91 13.11
N HIS A 245 -9.92 -29.48 12.79
CA HIS A 245 -10.41 -29.55 11.42
C HIS A 245 -10.55 -28.15 10.82
N SER A 246 -10.20 -27.98 9.53
CA SER A 246 -10.16 -26.70 8.82
C SER A 246 -11.41 -25.83 9.04
N ASP A 247 -12.60 -26.43 9.00
CA ASP A 247 -13.87 -25.69 9.10
C ASP A 247 -14.10 -25.12 10.50
N GLN A 248 -13.70 -25.86 11.54
CA GLN A 248 -13.82 -25.39 12.92
C GLN A 248 -12.82 -24.26 13.20
N VAL A 249 -11.64 -24.32 12.56
CA VAL A 249 -10.63 -23.26 12.62
C VAL A 249 -11.18 -21.95 12.06
N TYR A 250 -11.79 -21.95 10.88
CA TYR A 250 -12.33 -20.72 10.28
C TYR A 250 -13.47 -20.11 11.11
N SER A 251 -14.39 -20.93 11.60
CA SER A 251 -15.50 -20.45 12.44
C SER A 251 -14.99 -19.82 13.75
N ASP A 252 -13.99 -20.43 14.39
CA ASP A 252 -13.40 -19.88 15.62
C ASP A 252 -12.59 -18.60 15.33
N LEU A 253 -11.84 -18.54 14.23
CA LEU A 253 -11.17 -17.31 13.80
C LEU A 253 -12.17 -16.19 13.54
N TYR A 254 -13.21 -16.42 12.76
CA TYR A 254 -14.24 -15.41 12.49
C TYR A 254 -14.82 -14.85 13.79
N LYS A 255 -15.20 -15.73 14.73
CA LYS A 255 -15.73 -15.33 16.04
C LYS A 255 -14.70 -14.53 16.84
N SER A 256 -13.44 -14.92 16.79
CA SER A 256 -12.33 -14.20 17.42
C SER A 256 -12.18 -12.79 16.86
N LEU A 257 -12.08 -12.65 15.54
CA LEU A 257 -11.93 -11.34 14.88
C LEU A 257 -13.16 -10.45 15.16
N TYR A 258 -14.36 -11.01 15.13
CA TYR A 258 -15.58 -10.30 15.50
C TYR A 258 -15.55 -9.80 16.95
N ASN A 259 -15.11 -10.65 17.89
CA ASN A 259 -15.02 -10.27 19.31
C ASN A 259 -13.97 -9.18 19.54
N VAL A 260 -12.84 -9.22 18.83
CA VAL A 260 -11.82 -8.16 18.86
C VAL A 260 -12.43 -6.83 18.43
N LEU A 261 -13.15 -6.80 17.31
CA LEU A 261 -13.78 -5.59 16.78
C LEU A 261 -14.87 -5.05 17.70
N LYS A 262 -15.70 -5.94 18.27
CA LYS A 262 -16.69 -5.56 19.29
C LYS A 262 -16.03 -4.96 20.53
N THR A 263 -14.92 -5.54 20.99
CA THR A 263 -14.16 -5.05 22.14
C THR A 263 -13.53 -3.70 21.83
N PHE A 264 -13.00 -3.53 20.62
CA PHE A 264 -12.45 -2.27 20.12
C PHE A 264 -13.51 -1.17 20.10
N GLU A 265 -14.68 -1.44 19.50
CA GLU A 265 -15.81 -0.50 19.48
C GLU A 265 -16.24 -0.11 20.90
N GLY A 266 -16.35 -1.09 21.80
CA GLY A 266 -16.64 -0.84 23.22
C GLY A 266 -15.58 0.05 23.89
N SER A 267 -14.30 -0.19 23.59
CA SER A 267 -13.19 0.64 24.08
C SER A 267 -13.33 2.08 23.59
N LEU A 268 -13.57 2.31 22.30
CA LEU A 268 -13.79 3.65 21.74
C LEU A 268 -14.94 4.38 22.46
N LEU A 269 -16.09 3.71 22.61
CA LEU A 269 -17.28 4.27 23.27
C LEU A 269 -17.07 4.56 24.75
N ASN A 270 -16.18 3.84 25.43
CA ASN A 270 -15.88 4.01 26.85
C ASN A 270 -14.72 4.99 27.12
N THR A 271 -13.93 5.31 26.09
CA THR A 271 -12.76 6.20 26.19
C THR A 271 -12.96 7.46 25.36
N ILE A 272 -12.42 7.50 24.13
CA ILE A 272 -12.40 8.66 23.23
C ILE A 272 -13.81 9.22 22.98
N LEU A 273 -14.82 8.36 22.87
CA LEU A 273 -16.19 8.74 22.51
C LEU A 273 -17.15 8.80 23.70
N LYS A 274 -16.66 8.65 24.95
CA LYS A 274 -17.50 8.60 26.15
C LYS A 274 -18.41 9.81 26.27
N ASP A 275 -17.85 11.01 26.06
CA ASP A 275 -18.56 12.28 26.09
C ASP A 275 -19.21 12.68 24.76
N HIS A 276 -19.18 11.80 23.75
CA HIS A 276 -19.73 12.05 22.42
C HIS A 276 -20.82 11.06 22.02
N ARG A 277 -21.25 10.16 22.91
CA ARG A 277 -22.34 9.21 22.64
C ARG A 277 -23.63 9.89 22.19
N HIS A 278 -23.99 11.00 22.84
CA HIS A 278 -25.16 11.79 22.48
C HIS A 278 -25.02 12.42 21.09
N CYS A 279 -23.80 12.83 20.71
CA CYS A 279 -23.51 13.35 19.38
C CYS A 279 -23.68 12.27 18.31
N ILE A 280 -23.20 11.05 18.59
CA ILE A 280 -23.37 9.88 17.70
C ILE A 280 -24.85 9.61 17.49
N THR A 281 -25.62 9.48 18.58
CA THR A 281 -27.06 9.23 18.51
C THR A 281 -27.81 10.35 17.78
N ARG A 282 -27.46 11.62 18.00
CA ARG A 282 -28.05 12.74 17.25
C ARG A 282 -27.75 12.64 15.76
N PHE A 283 -26.50 12.37 15.41
CA PHE A 283 -26.06 12.32 14.03
C PHE A 283 -26.68 11.14 13.27
N THR A 284 -26.55 9.91 13.80
CA THR A 284 -27.11 8.71 13.14
C THR A 284 -28.63 8.68 13.19
N GLY A 285 -29.25 9.29 14.20
CA GLY A 285 -30.70 9.41 14.30
C GLY A 285 -31.29 10.58 13.53
N LEU A 286 -30.47 11.40 12.87
CA LEU A 286 -30.85 12.63 12.17
C LEU A 286 -31.78 13.51 13.04
N TYR A 287 -31.38 13.76 14.29
CA TYR A 287 -32.18 14.57 15.21
C TYR A 287 -32.04 16.06 14.91
N LYS A 288 -33.18 16.76 14.80
CA LYS A 288 -33.26 18.22 14.72
C LYS A 288 -34.60 18.72 15.27
N ILE A 289 -34.70 20.02 15.50
CA ILE A 289 -35.95 20.69 15.84
C ILE A 289 -36.76 20.91 14.56
N LYS A 290 -38.08 20.75 14.64
CA LYS A 290 -38.97 20.94 13.49
C LYS A 290 -38.85 22.38 12.96
N GLY A 291 -38.70 22.54 11.65
CA GLY A 291 -38.52 23.85 11.01
C GLY A 291 -37.10 24.44 11.10
N GLU A 292 -36.19 23.87 11.89
CA GLU A 292 -34.78 24.28 11.92
C GLU A 292 -33.92 23.45 10.95
N SER A 293 -32.72 23.96 10.64
CA SER A 293 -31.68 23.20 9.93
C SER A 293 -31.05 22.13 10.81
N PHE A 294 -30.48 21.08 10.21
CA PHE A 294 -29.70 20.10 10.97
C PHE A 294 -28.55 20.76 11.75
N PRO A 295 -28.28 20.31 13.00
CA PRO A 295 -27.20 20.86 13.81
C PRO A 295 -25.83 20.63 13.16
N GLU A 296 -24.81 21.34 13.64
CA GLU A 296 -23.42 21.04 13.28
C GLU A 296 -23.04 19.61 13.71
N ILE A 297 -22.22 18.95 12.89
CA ILE A 297 -21.79 17.59 13.15
C ILE A 297 -20.56 17.62 14.06
N CYS A 298 -20.59 16.86 15.15
CA CYS A 298 -19.42 16.63 15.98
C CYS A 298 -18.37 15.79 15.21
N PRO A 299 -17.10 16.24 15.12
CA PRO A 299 -16.04 15.48 14.45
C PRO A 299 -15.87 14.04 14.94
N TYR A 300 -16.01 13.79 16.25
CA TYR A 300 -15.94 12.44 16.82
C TYR A 300 -17.12 11.56 16.38
N ALA A 301 -18.33 12.12 16.34
CA ALA A 301 -19.52 11.40 15.87
C ALA A 301 -19.41 11.10 14.38
N TYR A 302 -18.94 12.07 13.60
CA TYR A 302 -18.65 11.92 12.18
C TYR A 302 -17.66 10.77 11.93
N ALA A 303 -16.50 10.82 12.60
CA ALA A 303 -15.44 9.83 12.48
C ALA A 303 -15.93 8.42 12.80
N TYR A 304 -16.62 8.25 13.93
CA TYR A 304 -17.14 6.95 14.36
C TYR A 304 -18.18 6.39 13.37
N THR A 305 -19.13 7.21 12.95
CA THR A 305 -20.21 6.80 12.05
C THR A 305 -19.65 6.30 10.73
N PHE A 306 -18.74 7.06 10.11
CA PHE A 306 -18.20 6.68 8.81
C PHE A 306 -17.05 5.66 8.88
N TRP A 307 -16.36 5.57 10.02
CA TRP A 307 -15.50 4.42 10.33
C TRP A 307 -16.32 3.13 10.32
N LYS A 308 -17.46 3.06 11.03
CA LYS A 308 -18.32 1.87 11.01
C LYS A 308 -18.81 1.54 9.61
N GLU A 309 -19.30 2.54 8.87
CA GLU A 309 -19.77 2.34 7.50
C GLU A 309 -18.67 1.74 6.62
N SER A 310 -17.49 2.36 6.57
CA SER A 310 -16.41 1.93 5.69
C SER A 310 -15.73 0.63 6.15
N PHE A 311 -15.67 0.38 7.45
CA PHE A 311 -15.03 -0.81 8.00
C PHE A 311 -15.90 -2.05 7.87
N TYR A 312 -17.21 -1.91 8.06
CA TYR A 312 -18.16 -3.04 8.05
C TYR A 312 -19.03 -3.12 6.78
N ASN A 313 -18.96 -2.12 5.90
CA ASN A 313 -19.87 -1.95 4.76
C ASN A 313 -21.35 -1.93 5.18
N LEU A 314 -21.67 -1.15 6.22
CA LEU A 314 -23.03 -1.03 6.76
C LEU A 314 -23.58 0.36 6.53
N ASN A 315 -24.89 0.50 6.36
CA ASN A 315 -25.51 1.82 6.34
C ASN A 315 -25.67 2.35 7.77
N PRO A 316 -24.99 3.44 8.16
CA PRO A 316 -25.04 3.92 9.53
C PRO A 316 -26.40 4.49 9.96
N PHE A 317 -27.31 4.73 9.02
CA PHE A 317 -28.65 5.30 9.25
C PHE A 317 -29.76 4.25 9.27
N LEU A 318 -29.45 2.97 9.07
CA LEU A 318 -30.43 1.87 9.08
C LEU A 318 -30.44 1.04 10.37
N ASN A 319 -29.72 1.49 11.41
CA ASN A 319 -29.59 0.74 12.69
C ASN A 319 -29.16 -0.73 12.46
N GLU A 320 -28.32 -0.96 11.46
CA GLU A 320 -27.80 -2.29 11.15
C GLU A 320 -26.86 -2.74 12.27
N VAL A 321 -27.25 -3.80 12.97
CA VAL A 321 -26.41 -4.44 13.98
C VAL A 321 -25.66 -5.58 13.30
N ILE A 322 -24.33 -5.59 13.42
CA ILE A 322 -23.54 -6.75 13.01
C ILE A 322 -23.90 -7.90 13.92
N LYS A 323 -24.44 -8.96 13.33
CA LYS A 323 -24.70 -10.20 14.05
C LYS A 323 -23.54 -11.13 13.83
N SER A 324 -22.99 -11.67 14.91
CA SER A 324 -22.06 -12.79 14.84
C SER A 324 -22.75 -13.96 14.12
N LYS A 325 -22.12 -14.49 13.07
CA LYS A 325 -22.61 -15.68 12.37
C LYS A 325 -22.18 -16.93 13.14
N GLN A 326 -23.12 -17.85 13.36
CA GLN A 326 -22.79 -19.14 13.99
C GLN A 326 -21.90 -20.00 13.08
N ARG A 327 -22.12 -19.91 11.76
CA ARG A 327 -21.34 -20.56 10.70
C ARG A 327 -20.94 -19.48 9.68
N ALA A 328 -19.68 -19.06 9.72
CA ALA A 328 -19.09 -18.22 8.69
C ALA A 328 -18.53 -19.12 7.58
N ALA A 329 -18.60 -18.67 6.33
CA ALA A 329 -17.93 -19.38 5.24
C ALA A 329 -16.40 -19.32 5.42
N PRO A 330 -15.63 -20.27 4.85
CA PRO A 330 -14.18 -20.18 4.85
C PRO A 330 -13.71 -18.83 4.30
N TYR A 331 -12.77 -18.19 5.00
CA TYR A 331 -12.20 -16.88 4.65
C TYR A 331 -13.18 -15.69 4.64
N GLU A 332 -14.41 -15.89 5.12
CA GLU A 332 -15.31 -14.78 5.41
C GLU A 332 -14.74 -13.95 6.58
N LEU A 333 -14.83 -12.63 6.48
CA LEU A 333 -14.34 -11.71 7.50
C LEU A 333 -15.51 -10.91 8.10
N PRO A 334 -15.44 -10.55 9.39
CA PRO A 334 -16.48 -9.74 10.02
C PRO A 334 -16.39 -8.24 9.65
N PHE A 335 -15.62 -7.90 8.62
CA PHE A 335 -15.37 -6.54 8.12
C PHE A 335 -15.05 -6.57 6.63
N SER A 336 -15.24 -5.44 5.95
CA SER A 336 -15.02 -5.28 4.50
C SER A 336 -13.75 -4.51 4.15
N TYR A 337 -13.22 -3.74 5.09
CA TYR A 337 -12.04 -2.91 4.85
C TYR A 337 -10.80 -3.77 4.59
N GLN A 338 -10.20 -3.61 3.39
CA GLN A 338 -9.06 -4.39 2.91
C GLN A 338 -9.29 -5.92 2.94
N GLU A 339 -10.53 -6.37 2.74
CA GLU A 339 -10.95 -7.78 2.84
C GLU A 339 -10.09 -8.70 1.98
N GLU A 340 -9.87 -8.38 0.70
CA GLU A 340 -9.08 -9.20 -0.23
C GLU A 340 -7.63 -9.35 0.22
N SER A 341 -7.03 -8.26 0.70
CA SER A 341 -5.66 -8.26 1.19
C SER A 341 -5.53 -9.08 2.48
N PHE A 342 -6.51 -8.98 3.38
CA PHE A 342 -6.55 -9.76 4.61
C PHE A 342 -6.80 -11.24 4.34
N ARG A 343 -7.63 -11.59 3.35
CA ARG A 343 -7.76 -12.96 2.86
C ARG A 343 -6.44 -13.49 2.31
N GLY A 344 -5.72 -12.71 1.51
CA GLY A 344 -4.39 -13.06 1.04
C GLY A 344 -3.41 -13.32 2.19
N LEU A 345 -3.42 -12.46 3.22
CA LEU A 345 -2.64 -12.67 4.44
C LEU A 345 -3.02 -13.99 5.13
N LEU A 346 -4.32 -14.25 5.33
CA LEU A 346 -4.79 -15.48 5.94
C LEU A 346 -4.29 -16.71 5.19
N MET A 347 -4.50 -16.75 3.87
CA MET A 347 -4.05 -17.85 3.02
C MET A 347 -2.54 -18.10 3.16
N ASN A 348 -1.75 -17.03 3.14
CA ASN A 348 -0.30 -17.12 3.29
C ASN A 348 0.08 -17.68 4.67
N LEU A 349 -0.52 -17.18 5.75
CA LEU A 349 -0.23 -17.67 7.10
C LEU A 349 -0.69 -19.12 7.32
N PHE A 350 -1.80 -19.53 6.70
CA PHE A 350 -2.25 -20.93 6.75
C PHE A 350 -1.33 -21.87 5.98
N SER A 351 -0.61 -21.39 4.97
CA SER A 351 0.36 -22.18 4.21
C SER A 351 1.71 -22.33 4.91
N GLN A 352 1.94 -21.62 6.02
CA GLN A 352 3.18 -21.66 6.78
C GLN A 352 3.17 -22.82 7.79
N ASP A 353 4.09 -23.77 7.63
CA ASP A 353 4.22 -24.94 8.53
C ASP A 353 4.70 -24.58 9.95
N ASN A 354 5.26 -23.39 10.13
CA ASN A 354 5.89 -22.96 11.38
C ASN A 354 4.98 -22.16 12.32
N ILE A 355 3.74 -21.83 11.92
CA ILE A 355 2.79 -21.09 12.75
C ILE A 355 1.67 -22.00 13.28
N THR A 356 1.50 -22.02 14.59
CA THR A 356 0.41 -22.79 15.22
C THR A 356 -0.91 -22.02 15.19
N TYR A 357 -2.02 -22.74 15.34
CA TYR A 357 -3.35 -22.10 15.35
C TYR A 357 -3.50 -20.96 16.38
N PRO A 358 -3.07 -21.09 17.65
CA PRO A 358 -3.24 -20.00 18.58
C PRO A 358 -2.29 -18.82 18.30
N GLU A 359 -1.12 -19.07 17.72
CA GLU A 359 -0.19 -18.03 17.24
C GLU A 359 -0.85 -17.23 16.11
N LEU A 360 -1.41 -17.93 15.12
CA LEU A 360 -2.18 -17.34 14.03
C LEU A 360 -3.34 -16.48 14.56
N LYS A 361 -4.18 -17.06 15.42
CA LYS A 361 -5.33 -16.37 16.05
C LYS A 361 -4.87 -15.09 16.76
N TRP A 362 -3.76 -15.16 17.50
CA TRP A 362 -3.21 -14.02 18.20
C TRP A 362 -2.72 -12.93 17.25
N CYS A 363 -1.92 -13.28 16.24
CA CYS A 363 -1.41 -12.36 15.22
C CYS A 363 -2.57 -11.64 14.52
N LEU A 364 -3.56 -12.38 14.03
CA LEU A 364 -4.70 -11.82 13.30
C LEU A 364 -5.54 -10.89 14.18
N ASN A 365 -5.79 -11.27 15.44
CA ASN A 365 -6.49 -10.40 16.39
C ASN A 365 -5.76 -9.06 16.57
N HIS A 366 -4.42 -9.07 16.68
CA HIS A 366 -3.63 -7.84 16.80
C HIS A 366 -3.63 -7.02 15.51
N VAL A 367 -3.49 -7.66 14.35
CA VAL A 367 -3.58 -6.97 13.06
C VAL A 367 -4.95 -6.29 12.92
N VAL A 368 -6.05 -6.99 13.21
CA VAL A 368 -7.41 -6.44 13.09
C VAL A 368 -7.65 -5.29 14.07
N TRP A 369 -7.23 -5.42 15.34
CA TRP A 369 -7.33 -4.33 16.32
C TRP A 369 -6.65 -3.07 15.80
N ASN A 370 -5.44 -3.21 15.27
CA ASN A 370 -4.65 -2.09 14.82
C ASN A 370 -5.13 -1.51 13.48
N LEU A 371 -5.60 -2.35 12.55
CA LEU A 371 -6.28 -1.88 11.34
C LEU A 371 -7.50 -1.04 11.71
N ALA A 372 -8.33 -1.52 12.65
CA ALA A 372 -9.50 -0.80 13.12
C ALA A 372 -9.13 0.52 13.81
N TYR A 373 -8.11 0.52 14.67
CA TYR A 373 -7.62 1.71 15.36
C TYR A 373 -7.06 2.75 14.39
N ASN A 374 -6.13 2.37 13.51
CA ASN A 374 -5.53 3.29 12.55
C ASN A 374 -6.58 3.87 11.61
N HIS A 375 -7.50 3.05 11.10
CA HIS A 375 -8.62 3.52 10.27
C HIS A 375 -9.50 4.52 11.01
N PHE A 376 -9.77 4.29 12.30
CA PHE A 376 -10.52 5.25 13.12
C PHE A 376 -9.77 6.57 13.33
N GLN A 377 -8.44 6.53 13.56
CA GLN A 377 -7.62 7.74 13.68
C GLN A 377 -7.63 8.55 12.38
N ASP A 378 -7.56 7.88 11.23
CA ASP A 378 -7.63 8.57 9.94
C ASP A 378 -9.01 9.22 9.73
N TRP A 379 -10.09 8.57 10.20
CA TRP A 379 -11.41 9.18 10.24
C TRP A 379 -11.56 10.34 11.22
N LEU A 380 -10.76 10.42 12.28
CA LEU A 380 -10.72 11.61 13.15
C LEU A 380 -10.10 12.80 12.42
N GLU A 381 -9.01 12.61 11.67
CA GLU A 381 -8.40 13.64 10.80
C GLU A 381 -9.43 14.16 9.78
N ILE A 382 -10.15 13.24 9.14
CA ILE A 382 -11.20 13.59 8.16
C ILE A 382 -12.39 14.26 8.86
N GLY A 383 -12.76 13.82 10.06
CA GLY A 383 -13.84 14.42 10.83
C GLY A 383 -13.56 15.88 11.20
N GLU A 384 -12.31 16.20 11.53
CA GLU A 384 -11.87 17.58 11.79
C GLU A 384 -12.12 18.50 10.60
N GLU A 385 -11.72 18.06 9.40
CA GLU A 385 -11.84 18.85 8.17
C GLU A 385 -13.27 18.89 7.60
N TYR A 386 -14.03 17.80 7.69
CA TYR A 386 -15.27 17.66 6.91
C TYR A 386 -16.58 17.72 7.72
N ALA A 387 -16.54 17.55 9.04
CA ALA A 387 -17.78 17.49 9.83
C ALA A 387 -18.59 18.81 9.76
N HIS A 388 -17.91 19.96 9.83
CA HIS A 388 -18.55 21.27 9.75
C HIS A 388 -19.09 21.58 8.35
N LEU A 389 -18.47 21.01 7.31
CA LEU A 389 -18.92 21.14 5.92
C LEU A 389 -20.18 20.32 5.63
N LYS A 390 -20.59 19.40 6.53
CA LYS A 390 -21.73 18.49 6.32
C LYS A 390 -21.63 17.70 5.02
N THR A 391 -20.40 17.44 4.56
CA THR A 391 -20.15 16.68 3.36
C THR A 391 -19.26 15.50 3.68
N ARG A 392 -19.47 14.39 2.97
CA ARG A 392 -18.51 13.30 2.95
C ARG A 392 -17.55 13.51 1.80
N PRO A 393 -16.23 13.51 2.06
CA PRO A 393 -15.28 13.58 0.97
C PRO A 393 -15.45 12.35 0.07
N LYS A 394 -15.27 12.54 -1.25
CA LYS A 394 -15.18 11.41 -2.19
C LYS A 394 -13.80 10.81 -1.97
N THR A 395 -13.74 9.93 -1.01
CA THR A 395 -12.51 9.61 -0.32
C THR A 395 -11.65 8.57 -0.99
N LYS A 396 -11.87 8.12 -2.23
CA LYS A 396 -11.01 7.09 -2.86
C LYS A 396 -10.57 5.99 -1.85
N TYR A 397 -11.47 5.52 -0.97
CA TYR A 397 -11.10 4.76 0.24
C TYR A 397 -10.48 3.38 -0.03
N ASP A 398 -10.19 3.06 -1.29
CA ASP A 398 -9.45 1.87 -1.68
C ASP A 398 -7.93 2.02 -1.53
N HIS A 399 -7.35 3.24 -1.47
CA HIS A 399 -5.87 3.36 -1.61
C HIS A 399 -5.13 4.38 -0.74
N VAL A 400 -5.77 5.23 0.07
CA VAL A 400 -5.06 6.36 0.73
C VAL A 400 -5.18 6.29 2.25
N PHE A 401 -4.48 5.33 2.84
CA PHE A 401 -4.08 5.40 4.24
C PHE A 401 -2.60 5.10 4.33
N ASN A 402 -1.78 6.12 4.03
CA ASN A 402 -0.31 6.02 3.93
C ASN A 402 0.39 5.85 5.28
N LYS A 403 -0.35 5.87 6.40
CA LYS A 403 0.20 5.97 7.76
C LYS A 403 -0.13 4.76 8.63
N VAL A 404 -0.32 3.58 8.04
CA VAL A 404 -0.58 2.38 8.85
C VAL A 404 0.73 1.93 9.50
N SER A 405 0.68 1.76 10.82
CA SER A 405 1.75 1.13 11.57
C SER A 405 2.05 -0.24 10.98
N ILE A 406 3.34 -0.52 10.75
CA ILE A 406 3.78 -1.82 10.28
C ILE A 406 3.96 -2.71 11.50
N TYR A 407 3.22 -3.81 11.51
CA TYR A 407 3.34 -4.86 12.52
C TYR A 407 4.17 -5.96 11.94
N LEU A 408 5.27 -6.29 12.60
CA LEU A 408 6.03 -7.50 12.30
C LEU A 408 5.85 -8.48 13.43
N PHE A 409 5.55 -9.71 13.07
CA PHE A 409 5.46 -10.83 13.99
C PHE A 409 6.62 -11.76 13.67
N ALA A 410 7.62 -11.85 14.54
CA ALA A 410 8.68 -12.84 14.37
C ALA A 410 8.34 -14.10 15.15
N VAL A 411 8.33 -15.24 14.45
CA VAL A 411 8.14 -16.55 15.06
C VAL A 411 9.49 -17.03 15.62
N LYS A 412 9.54 -17.32 16.93
CA LYS A 412 10.71 -17.89 17.62
C LYS A 412 10.38 -19.30 18.14
N GLU A 413 11.41 -20.06 18.52
CA GLU A 413 11.24 -21.43 19.04
C GLU A 413 10.29 -21.53 20.25
N HIS A 414 10.18 -20.46 21.04
CA HIS A 414 9.42 -20.44 22.30
C HIS A 414 8.29 -19.41 22.35
N GLY A 415 7.91 -18.82 21.22
CA GLY A 415 6.77 -17.91 21.15
C GLY A 415 6.83 -16.92 19.99
N LEU A 416 5.91 -15.96 20.02
CA LEU A 416 5.85 -14.86 19.07
C LEU A 416 6.44 -13.59 19.67
N GLU A 417 7.12 -12.82 18.84
CA GLU A 417 7.55 -11.46 19.15
C GLU A 417 6.79 -10.49 18.24
N LEU A 418 6.10 -9.52 18.84
CA LEU A 418 5.49 -8.43 18.10
C LEU A 418 6.43 -7.22 18.12
N TYR A 419 6.71 -6.71 16.93
CA TYR A 419 7.40 -5.46 16.72
C TYR A 419 6.40 -4.44 16.21
N GLU A 420 6.17 -3.43 17.02
CA GLU A 420 5.34 -2.28 16.67
C GLU A 420 6.24 -1.05 16.57
N THR A 421 6.13 -0.33 15.45
CA THR A 421 6.70 1.02 15.39
C THR A 421 5.82 1.91 16.25
N LYS A 422 6.37 2.53 17.30
CA LYS A 422 5.63 3.44 18.17
C LYS A 422 5.08 4.59 17.32
N ARG A 423 3.80 4.52 16.98
CA ARG A 423 3.09 5.68 16.45
C ARG A 423 2.99 6.66 17.62
N LYS A 424 3.46 7.90 17.42
CA LYS A 424 3.11 8.98 18.35
C LYS A 424 1.59 9.05 18.37
N SER A 425 0.98 8.67 19.49
CA SER A 425 -0.45 8.88 19.73
C SER A 425 -0.73 10.33 19.38
N ARG A 426 -1.63 10.56 18.41
CA ARG A 426 -2.07 11.91 18.12
C ARG A 426 -3.12 12.24 19.17
N ASP A 427 -2.81 13.20 20.02
CA ASP A 427 -3.81 13.75 20.92
C ASP A 427 -4.76 14.62 20.10
N PHE A 428 -5.86 14.00 19.68
CA PHE A 428 -6.95 14.68 18.99
C PHE A 428 -7.76 15.49 20.00
N ASN A 429 -7.50 16.79 20.07
CA ASN A 429 -8.29 17.76 20.83
C ASN A 429 -9.33 18.44 19.91
N LEU A 430 -10.21 17.65 19.30
CA LEU A 430 -11.20 18.17 18.36
C LEU A 430 -12.30 18.92 19.09
N LYS A 431 -12.70 20.08 18.56
CA LYS A 431 -13.78 20.87 19.15
C LYS A 431 -15.14 20.23 18.87
N CYS A 432 -15.86 19.88 19.92
CA CYS A 432 -17.22 19.37 19.82
C CYS A 432 -18.24 20.53 19.88
N PRO A 433 -19.00 20.81 18.81
CA PRO A 433 -19.99 21.90 18.81
C PRO A 433 -21.18 21.62 19.76
N LEU A 434 -21.37 20.36 20.17
CA LEU A 434 -22.48 19.91 21.01
C LEU A 434 -22.04 19.53 22.43
N GLN A 435 -20.88 19.99 22.89
CA GLN A 435 -20.31 19.62 24.19
C GLN A 435 -21.23 19.94 25.37
N ASN A 436 -21.95 21.07 25.30
CA ASN A 436 -22.86 21.53 26.34
C ASN A 436 -24.27 20.94 26.23
N MET A 437 -24.60 20.24 25.14
CA MET A 437 -25.93 19.72 24.86
C MET A 437 -26.03 18.21 25.15
N LYS A 438 -25.68 17.75 26.35
CA LYS A 438 -25.65 16.31 26.67
C LYS A 438 -27.02 15.61 26.58
N LYS A 439 -28.12 16.36 26.82
CA LYS A 439 -29.50 15.85 26.75
C LYS A 439 -30.18 16.32 25.47
N PHE A 440 -30.96 15.45 24.85
CA PHE A 440 -31.90 15.82 23.79
C PHE A 440 -32.89 16.84 24.33
N ARG A 441 -33.17 17.87 23.55
CA ARG A 441 -34.28 18.76 23.87
C ARG A 441 -35.59 18.00 23.64
N SER A 442 -36.63 18.34 24.38
CA SER A 442 -37.94 17.69 24.25
C SER A 442 -38.61 17.90 22.89
N ASP A 443 -38.17 18.91 22.14
CA ASP A 443 -38.62 19.28 20.80
C ASP A 443 -37.75 18.71 19.66
N GLU A 444 -36.66 17.99 19.98
CA GLU A 444 -35.84 17.30 18.97
C GLU A 444 -36.55 16.00 18.52
N THR A 445 -36.82 15.89 17.22
CA THR A 445 -37.40 14.68 16.62
C THR A 445 -36.40 14.02 15.65
N SER A 446 -36.50 12.71 15.51
CA SER A 446 -35.65 11.93 14.62
C SER A 446 -36.19 11.99 13.19
N HIS A 447 -35.33 12.33 12.24
CA HIS A 447 -35.69 12.45 10.83
C HIS A 447 -35.12 11.30 9.97
N LEU A 448 -34.94 10.12 10.58
CA LEU A 448 -34.58 8.92 9.86
C LEU A 448 -35.69 8.57 8.83
N PRO A 449 -35.34 8.24 7.57
CA PRO A 449 -36.34 7.97 6.53
C PRO A 449 -37.39 6.92 6.93
N MET A 450 -36.98 5.85 7.61
CA MET A 450 -37.89 4.80 8.07
C MET A 450 -38.86 5.29 9.16
N ARG A 451 -38.44 6.21 10.03
CA ARG A 451 -39.34 6.81 11.03
C ARG A 451 -40.29 7.82 10.40
N LEU A 452 -39.79 8.64 9.48
CA LEU A 452 -40.60 9.59 8.72
C LEU A 452 -41.64 8.91 7.82
N ALA A 453 -41.40 7.66 7.41
CA ALA A 453 -42.39 6.86 6.68
C ALA A 453 -43.51 6.30 7.56
N LEU A 454 -43.24 6.05 8.85
CA LEU A 454 -44.20 5.45 9.79
C LEU A 454 -45.09 6.50 10.46
N THR A 455 -44.53 7.66 10.80
CA THR A 455 -45.32 8.84 11.18
C THR A 455 -45.82 9.47 9.90
N ASN A 456 -47.09 9.88 9.76
CA ASN A 456 -47.58 10.68 8.62
C ASN A 456 -46.89 12.06 8.60
N GLY A 457 -45.59 12.06 8.34
CA GLY A 457 -44.69 13.19 8.50
C GLY A 457 -44.88 14.23 7.41
N ASP A 458 -44.47 15.44 7.72
CA ASP A 458 -44.42 16.54 6.75
C ASP A 458 -43.51 16.17 5.57
N ALA A 459 -44.05 16.22 4.35
CA ALA A 459 -43.31 15.91 3.13
C ALA A 459 -42.04 16.78 2.99
N ASN A 460 -42.06 18.01 3.51
CA ASN A 460 -40.91 18.91 3.50
C ASN A 460 -39.78 18.40 4.40
N GLU A 461 -40.10 17.79 5.54
CA GLU A 461 -39.11 17.24 6.47
C GLU A 461 -38.44 15.99 5.91
N LYS A 462 -39.19 15.17 5.17
CA LYS A 462 -38.64 14.04 4.41
C LYS A 462 -37.67 14.51 3.33
N LEU A 463 -38.06 15.51 2.54
CA LEU A 463 -37.21 16.08 1.50
C LEU A 463 -35.94 16.72 2.08
N ALA A 464 -36.04 17.39 3.23
CA ALA A 464 -34.90 17.96 3.93
C ALA A 464 -33.91 16.88 4.40
N ALA A 465 -34.40 15.78 4.97
CA ALA A 465 -33.58 14.64 5.39
C ALA A 465 -32.90 13.96 4.18
N GLU A 466 -33.62 13.73 3.10
CA GLU A 466 -33.07 13.16 1.86
C GLU A 466 -32.00 14.05 1.24
N LYS A 467 -32.24 15.37 1.20
CA LYS A 467 -31.25 16.35 0.73
C LYS A 467 -29.99 16.31 1.59
N TYR A 468 -30.14 16.29 2.92
CA TYR A 468 -29.01 16.20 3.85
C TYR A 468 -28.19 14.91 3.67
N LEU A 469 -28.86 13.76 3.53
CA LEU A 469 -28.19 12.48 3.26
C LEU A 469 -27.48 12.46 1.90
N ARG A 470 -28.06 13.12 0.89
CA ARG A 470 -27.45 13.29 -0.44
C ARG A 470 -26.18 14.13 -0.39
N GLU A 471 -26.16 15.21 0.39
CA GLU A 471 -24.97 16.05 0.60
C GLU A 471 -23.84 15.28 1.30
N LEU A 472 -24.19 14.37 2.21
CA LEU A 472 -23.26 13.41 2.81
C LEU A 472 -22.84 12.28 1.86
N LYS A 473 -23.31 12.26 0.61
CA LYS A 473 -23.00 11.22 -0.40
C LYS A 473 -23.13 9.80 0.15
N ILE A 474 -24.07 9.59 1.06
CA ILE A 474 -24.38 8.24 1.52
C ILE A 474 -25.03 7.58 0.32
N LEU A 475 -24.34 6.55 -0.21
CA LEU A 475 -24.75 5.83 -1.41
C LEU A 475 -26.26 5.58 -1.33
N SER A 476 -26.98 5.95 -2.38
CA SER A 476 -28.39 5.62 -2.56
C SER A 476 -28.54 4.10 -2.62
N THR A 477 -28.51 3.47 -1.45
CA THR A 477 -29.01 2.12 -1.19
C THR A 477 -30.54 2.12 -1.13
N ILE A 478 -31.18 3.29 -1.26
CA ILE A 478 -32.57 3.41 -1.66
C ILE A 478 -32.62 3.19 -3.18
N LYS A 479 -32.52 1.94 -3.60
CA LYS A 479 -33.03 1.48 -4.89
C LYS A 479 -34.40 0.85 -4.67
#